data_AF-A0A532U7F9-F1
#
_entry.id   AF-A0A532U7F9-F1
#
_cell.length_a   1.000
_cell.length_b   1.000
_cell.length_c   1.000
_cell.angle_alpha   90.00
_cell.angle_beta   90.00
_cell.angle_gamma   90.00
#
_symmetry.space_group_name_H-M   'P 1'
#
loop_
_entity.id
_entity.type
_entity.pdbx_description
1 polymer ?
#
loop_
_entity_poly.entity_id
_entity_poly.type
_entity_poly.pdbx_seq_one_letter_code
_entity_poly.pdbx_strand_id
1 'polypeptide(L)'
;MPEHNSKESYIKEIKNQVDNYEQTVFALLAFANHARWDEEYQTYIPESQFSIGRRMSPEKGDTVTPDLVVQRTQVYGLIVEAKKTFPKEKNYWIDTLKQLKRYDGKLKGWFTNDEFIDTSDLVLMIHYPRAPAITEYIEERCREGELSFQNNFSIVSFVIEEKLYFINLEKRYGEIYDKYINDSLKNICRFPMEKLLCEKRREIKFYDDEPPMPYLLQILWHDVFSNMKEDYPEDYPFDHERRCTPIPINVKDLTEILQKYYG
;
A
#
# COMPACT_ATOMS: atom_id res chain seq x y z
N MET A 1 0.09 -26.37 33.67
CA MET A 1 -0.66 -25.29 32.99
C MET A 1 0.27 -24.33 32.22
N PRO A 2 0.79 -24.70 31.04
CA PRO A 2 1.52 -23.78 30.14
C PRO A 2 0.81 -23.50 28.79
N GLU A 3 -0.24 -24.25 28.44
CA GLU A 3 -0.87 -24.18 27.10
C GLU A 3 -1.77 -22.96 26.86
N HIS A 4 -2.30 -22.33 27.92
CA HIS A 4 -3.17 -21.15 27.76
C HIS A 4 -2.40 -19.91 27.28
N ASN A 5 -1.14 -19.75 27.69
CA ASN A 5 -0.28 -18.63 27.28
C ASN A 5 0.15 -18.72 25.81
N SER A 6 0.29 -19.93 25.24
CA SER A 6 0.68 -20.07 23.83
C SER A 6 -0.45 -19.70 22.88
N LYS A 7 -1.71 -20.04 23.23
CA LYS A 7 -2.88 -19.72 22.40
C LYS A 7 -3.17 -18.21 22.36
N GLU A 8 -3.11 -17.53 23.50
CA GLU A 8 -3.33 -16.07 23.56
C GLU A 8 -2.25 -15.30 22.82
N SER A 9 -0.99 -15.71 22.97
CA SER A 9 0.14 -15.15 22.22
C SER A 9 -0.04 -15.32 20.71
N TYR A 10 -0.47 -16.52 20.28
CA TYR A 10 -0.71 -16.82 18.87
C TYR A 10 -1.86 -15.99 18.27
N ILE A 11 -2.98 -15.87 18.99
CA ILE A 11 -4.11 -15.03 18.56
C ILE A 11 -3.68 -13.57 18.44
N LYS A 12 -2.89 -13.08 19.40
CA LYS A 12 -2.36 -11.71 19.37
C LYS A 12 -1.44 -11.48 18.18
N GLU A 13 -0.58 -12.46 17.86
CA GLU A 13 0.29 -12.40 16.71
C GLU A 13 -0.50 -12.31 15.40
N ILE A 14 -1.52 -13.17 15.23
CA ILE A 14 -2.41 -13.11 14.07
C ILE A 14 -3.08 -11.74 13.94
N LYS A 15 -3.65 -11.22 15.03
CA LYS A 15 -4.30 -9.90 15.04
C LYS A 15 -3.32 -8.82 14.60
N ASN A 16 -2.14 -8.79 15.20
CA ASN A 16 -1.10 -7.84 14.79
C ASN A 16 -0.73 -7.99 13.31
N GLN A 17 -0.68 -9.21 12.76
CA GLN A 17 -0.37 -9.41 11.34
C GLN A 17 -1.45 -8.80 10.45
N VAL A 18 -2.73 -9.04 10.77
CA VAL A 18 -3.91 -8.48 10.10
C VAL A 18 -3.92 -6.96 10.20
N ASP A 19 -3.83 -6.42 11.42
CA ASP A 19 -3.87 -4.99 11.69
C ASP A 19 -2.75 -4.27 10.91
N ASN A 20 -1.54 -4.81 10.92
CA ASN A 20 -0.42 -4.20 10.19
C ASN A 20 -0.65 -4.20 8.66
N TYR A 21 -1.27 -5.25 8.11
CA TYR A 21 -1.56 -5.32 6.67
C TYR A 21 -2.60 -4.26 6.30
N GLU A 22 -3.69 -4.19 7.06
CA GLU A 22 -4.75 -3.19 6.87
C GLU A 22 -4.23 -1.76 7.05
N GLN A 23 -3.40 -1.51 8.08
CA GLN A 23 -2.76 -0.22 8.30
C GLN A 23 -1.86 0.19 7.14
N THR A 24 -1.19 -0.76 6.49
CA THR A 24 -0.34 -0.50 5.32
C THR A 24 -1.20 -0.11 4.11
N VAL A 25 -2.30 -0.81 3.85
CA VAL A 25 -3.28 -0.42 2.81
C VAL A 25 -3.77 1.01 3.04
N PHE A 26 -4.17 1.33 4.29
CA PHE A 26 -4.62 2.69 4.63
C PHE A 26 -3.52 3.74 4.47
N ALA A 27 -2.27 3.40 4.79
CA ALA A 27 -1.13 4.29 4.59
C ALA A 27 -0.90 4.61 3.11
N LEU A 28 -0.94 3.59 2.25
CA LEU A 28 -0.83 3.77 0.80
C LEU A 28 -1.98 4.65 0.28
N LEU A 29 -3.22 4.39 0.69
CA LEU A 29 -4.37 5.21 0.29
C LEU A 29 -4.27 6.66 0.78
N ALA A 30 -3.82 6.87 2.01
CA ALA A 30 -3.60 8.20 2.58
C ALA A 30 -2.51 8.96 1.81
N PHE A 31 -1.40 8.30 1.52
CA PHE A 31 -0.31 8.89 0.77
C PHE A 31 -0.73 9.21 -0.67
N ALA A 32 -1.44 8.31 -1.35
CA ALA A 32 -1.99 8.55 -2.68
C ALA A 32 -2.95 9.74 -2.70
N ASN A 33 -3.76 9.89 -1.65
CA ASN A 33 -4.65 11.03 -1.48
C ASN A 33 -3.89 12.35 -1.31
N HIS A 34 -2.93 12.36 -0.38
CA HIS A 34 -2.07 13.49 -0.15
C HIS A 34 -1.36 13.93 -1.42
N ALA A 35 -0.75 12.98 -2.12
CA ALA A 35 0.04 13.21 -3.33
C ALA A 35 -0.78 13.70 -4.53
N ARG A 36 -2.11 13.57 -4.49
CA ARG A 36 -3.02 14.05 -5.54
C ARG A 36 -3.78 15.31 -5.14
N TRP A 37 -3.67 15.73 -3.88
CA TRP A 37 -4.35 16.91 -3.38
C TRP A 37 -3.68 18.18 -3.91
N ASP A 38 -4.53 19.13 -4.29
CA ASP A 38 -4.20 20.50 -4.63
C ASP A 38 -4.58 21.39 -3.45
N GLU A 39 -3.58 21.93 -2.76
CA GLU A 39 -3.81 22.78 -1.59
C GLU A 39 -4.40 24.15 -1.97
N GLU A 40 -4.04 24.70 -3.13
CA GLU A 40 -4.50 26.01 -3.57
C GLU A 40 -6.00 25.97 -3.85
N TYR A 41 -6.45 24.92 -4.57
CA TYR A 41 -7.85 24.78 -4.98
C TYR A 41 -8.68 23.88 -4.05
N GLN A 42 -8.08 23.28 -3.02
CA GLN A 42 -8.74 22.39 -2.06
C GLN A 42 -9.52 21.26 -2.76
N THR A 43 -8.90 20.67 -3.78
CA THR A 43 -9.50 19.60 -4.59
C THR A 43 -8.41 18.63 -5.06
N TYR A 44 -8.79 17.56 -5.75
CA TYR A 44 -7.81 16.71 -6.42
C TYR A 44 -7.35 17.35 -7.72
N ILE A 45 -6.04 17.26 -7.98
CA ILE A 45 -5.44 17.71 -9.23
C ILE A 45 -6.15 17.02 -10.40
N PRO A 46 -6.64 17.78 -11.41
CA PRO A 46 -7.27 17.20 -12.58
C PRO A 46 -6.37 16.16 -13.25
N GLU A 47 -6.96 15.05 -13.68
CA GLU A 47 -6.25 13.94 -14.36
C GLU A 47 -5.19 13.21 -13.51
N SER A 48 -5.00 13.59 -12.25
CA SER A 48 -4.17 12.80 -11.35
C SER A 48 -4.79 11.42 -11.12
N GLN A 49 -3.97 10.38 -11.15
CA GLN A 49 -4.40 8.99 -11.01
C GLN A 49 -3.48 8.24 -10.05
N PHE A 50 -3.97 7.13 -9.51
CA PHE A 50 -3.14 6.19 -8.75
C PHE A 50 -3.67 4.77 -8.93
N SER A 51 -2.82 3.79 -8.66
CA SER A 51 -3.18 2.37 -8.58
C SER A 51 -2.24 1.67 -7.61
N ILE A 52 -2.74 0.62 -6.99
CA ILE A 52 -1.99 -0.21 -6.04
C ILE A 52 -1.64 -1.53 -6.73
N GLY A 53 -0.38 -1.95 -6.67
CA GLY A 53 0.08 -3.16 -7.35
C GLY A 53 0.05 -3.05 -8.87
N ARG A 54 0.36 -1.86 -9.42
CA ARG A 54 0.36 -1.64 -10.86
C ARG A 54 1.60 -2.25 -11.52
N ARG A 55 1.40 -3.10 -12.52
CA ARG A 55 2.51 -3.65 -13.31
C ARG A 55 3.18 -2.55 -14.13
N MET A 56 4.49 -2.43 -14.02
CA MET A 56 5.31 -1.51 -14.80
C MET A 56 6.48 -2.25 -15.43
N SER A 57 6.94 -1.80 -16.59
CA SER A 57 8.04 -2.42 -17.32
C SER A 57 9.22 -1.45 -17.41
N PRO A 58 10.37 -1.76 -16.79
CA PRO A 58 11.58 -0.97 -16.99
C PRO A 58 12.09 -1.11 -18.44
N GLU A 59 12.86 -0.15 -18.92
CA GLU A 59 13.52 -0.27 -20.25
C GLU A 59 14.41 -1.51 -20.36
N LYS A 60 14.96 -1.99 -19.24
CA LYS A 60 15.78 -3.19 -19.14
C LYS A 60 15.37 -4.00 -17.92
N GLY A 61 15.13 -5.30 -18.12
CA GLY A 61 14.82 -6.26 -17.06
C GLY A 61 13.36 -6.68 -17.03
N ASP A 62 13.00 -7.43 -16.00
CA ASP A 62 11.66 -7.99 -15.85
C ASP A 62 10.66 -6.95 -15.34
N THR A 63 9.39 -7.15 -15.69
CA THR A 63 8.25 -6.42 -15.14
C THR A 63 8.34 -6.33 -13.62
N VAL A 64 8.03 -5.15 -13.11
CA VAL A 64 7.96 -4.82 -11.70
C VAL A 64 6.53 -4.50 -11.30
N THR A 65 6.25 -4.53 -10.01
CA THR A 65 4.94 -4.18 -9.46
C THR A 65 5.19 -3.40 -8.18
N PRO A 66 5.21 -2.06 -8.24
CA PRO A 66 5.31 -1.25 -7.03
C PRO A 66 4.00 -1.35 -6.23
N ASP A 67 4.10 -1.22 -4.91
CA ASP A 67 2.94 -1.23 -4.02
C ASP A 67 1.95 -0.12 -4.36
N LEU A 68 2.45 1.06 -4.73
CA LEU A 68 1.62 2.18 -5.16
C LEU A 68 2.32 3.00 -6.25
N VAL A 69 1.55 3.35 -7.27
CA VAL A 69 1.95 4.28 -8.33
C VAL A 69 0.99 5.46 -8.31
N VAL A 70 1.52 6.69 -8.22
CA VAL A 70 0.73 7.92 -8.27
C VAL A 70 1.20 8.76 -9.45
N GLN A 71 0.35 8.97 -10.44
CA GLN A 71 0.56 9.99 -11.47
C GLN A 71 -0.08 11.29 -10.99
N ARG A 72 0.75 12.27 -10.64
CA ARG A 72 0.27 13.57 -10.17
C ARG A 72 -0.06 14.50 -11.34
N THR A 73 0.76 14.49 -12.39
CA THR A 73 0.52 15.22 -13.65
C THR A 73 0.90 14.33 -14.84
N GLN A 74 0.70 14.81 -16.08
CA GLN A 74 1.11 14.08 -17.29
C GLN A 74 2.63 13.90 -17.43
N VAL A 75 3.43 14.57 -16.61
CA VAL A 75 4.91 14.54 -16.69
C VAL A 75 5.59 14.16 -15.38
N TYR A 76 4.82 14.02 -14.28
CA TYR A 76 5.36 13.76 -12.95
C TYR A 76 4.53 12.76 -12.15
N GLY A 77 5.22 11.88 -11.44
CA GLY A 77 4.62 10.84 -10.62
C GLY A 77 5.54 10.33 -9.51
N LEU A 78 4.99 9.44 -8.70
CA LEU A 78 5.64 8.83 -7.55
C LEU A 78 5.50 7.32 -7.65
N ILE A 79 6.58 6.61 -7.37
CA ILE A 79 6.61 5.16 -7.21
C ILE A 79 6.89 4.88 -5.75
N VAL A 80 6.02 4.09 -5.13
CA VAL A 80 6.01 3.89 -3.70
C VAL A 80 6.11 2.40 -3.40
N GLU A 81 7.01 2.06 -2.48
CA GLU A 81 7.14 0.73 -1.89
C GLU A 81 6.89 0.86 -0.39
N ALA A 82 5.98 0.05 0.16
CA ALA A 82 5.69 0.00 1.58
C ALA A 82 6.29 -1.26 2.21
N LYS A 83 7.10 -1.07 3.25
CA LYS A 83 7.64 -2.18 4.05
C LYS A 83 7.12 -2.11 5.48
N LYS A 84 6.30 -3.10 5.81
CA LYS A 84 5.78 -3.37 7.16
C LYS A 84 6.90 -3.62 8.17
N THR A 85 7.80 -4.52 7.83
CA THR A 85 8.95 -4.87 8.67
C THR A 85 10.16 -5.14 7.81
N PHE A 86 11.32 -4.84 8.36
CA PHE A 86 12.59 -5.30 7.83
C PHE A 86 13.05 -6.54 8.61
N PRO A 87 13.81 -7.45 7.97
CA PRO A 87 14.41 -8.60 8.65
C PRO A 87 15.20 -8.16 9.89
N LYS A 88 15.29 -9.02 10.91
CA LYS A 88 16.09 -8.69 12.12
C LYS A 88 17.56 -8.47 11.80
N GLU A 89 18.07 -9.22 10.82
CA GLU A 89 19.44 -9.11 10.34
C GLU A 89 19.54 -8.01 9.28
N LYS A 90 20.36 -6.98 9.57
CA LYS A 90 20.56 -5.82 8.69
C LYS A 90 21.05 -6.18 7.28
N ASN A 91 21.76 -7.29 7.14
CA ASN A 91 22.31 -7.72 5.85
C ASN A 91 21.22 -7.99 4.79
N TYR A 92 20.00 -8.31 5.19
CA TYR A 92 18.89 -8.50 4.25
C TYR A 92 18.14 -7.21 3.91
N TRP A 93 18.46 -6.09 4.58
CA TRP A 93 17.82 -4.81 4.28
C TRP A 93 18.20 -4.31 2.88
N ILE A 94 19.37 -4.74 2.40
CA ILE A 94 19.83 -4.42 1.05
C ILE A 94 18.89 -4.97 -0.03
N ASP A 95 18.18 -6.06 0.22
CA ASP A 95 17.30 -6.66 -0.79
C ASP A 95 16.08 -5.79 -1.06
N THR A 96 15.53 -5.15 -0.03
CA THR A 96 14.52 -4.09 -0.19
C THR A 96 15.04 -2.94 -1.04
N LEU A 97 16.28 -2.52 -0.81
CA LEU A 97 16.88 -1.41 -1.55
C LEU A 97 17.15 -1.79 -3.00
N LYS A 98 17.54 -3.04 -3.27
CA LYS A 98 17.64 -3.58 -4.63
C LYS A 98 16.28 -3.56 -5.34
N GLN A 99 15.19 -3.89 -4.64
CA GLN A 99 13.84 -3.81 -5.20
C GLN A 99 13.50 -2.37 -5.62
N LEU A 100 13.68 -1.39 -4.73
CA LEU A 100 13.51 0.04 -5.05
C LEU A 100 14.39 0.49 -6.22
N LYS A 101 15.63 0.00 -6.29
CA LYS A 101 16.56 0.32 -7.37
C LYS A 101 16.08 -0.20 -8.74
N ARG A 102 15.23 -1.23 -8.78
CA ARG A 102 14.58 -1.67 -10.04
C ARG A 102 13.59 -0.64 -10.58
N TYR A 103 13.07 0.23 -9.70
CA TYR A 103 12.15 1.32 -10.07
C TYR A 103 12.89 2.60 -10.44
N ASP A 104 14.19 2.66 -10.18
CA ASP A 104 15.04 3.84 -10.34
C ASP A 104 15.49 4.01 -11.80
N GLY A 105 14.55 4.39 -12.64
CA GLY A 105 14.77 4.67 -14.05
C GLY A 105 13.47 4.96 -14.78
N LYS A 106 13.52 4.92 -16.12
CA LYS A 106 12.31 5.04 -16.94
C LYS A 106 11.50 3.77 -16.88
N LEU A 107 10.26 3.90 -16.41
CA LEU A 107 9.28 2.83 -16.38
C LEU A 107 8.15 3.11 -17.36
N LYS A 108 7.76 2.08 -18.11
CA LYS A 108 6.53 2.04 -18.87
C LYS A 108 5.39 1.54 -17.99
N GLY A 109 4.22 2.15 -18.15
CA GLY A 109 2.99 1.74 -17.46
C GLY A 109 2.30 2.89 -16.74
N TRP A 110 2.64 4.15 -17.01
CA TRP A 110 1.94 5.30 -16.44
C TRP A 110 0.51 5.44 -17.04
N PHE A 111 -0.29 6.35 -16.49
CA PHE A 111 -1.66 6.62 -16.95
C PHE A 111 -1.72 7.68 -18.05
N THR A 112 -0.63 7.82 -18.80
CA THR A 112 -0.51 8.67 -19.99
C THR A 112 -0.77 7.83 -21.25
N ASN A 113 -1.00 8.48 -22.38
CA ASN A 113 -1.32 7.77 -23.64
C ASN A 113 -0.17 6.90 -24.15
N ASP A 114 1.08 7.31 -23.91
CA ASP A 114 2.28 6.56 -24.25
C ASP A 114 2.81 5.69 -23.09
N GLU A 115 2.13 5.76 -21.94
CA GLU A 115 2.47 5.08 -20.69
C GLU A 115 3.84 5.50 -20.11
N PHE A 116 4.35 6.69 -20.47
CA PHE A 116 5.58 7.28 -19.93
C PHE A 116 5.33 8.65 -19.29
N ILE A 117 6.23 9.04 -18.39
CA ILE A 117 6.35 10.39 -17.84
C ILE A 117 7.82 10.82 -17.82
N ASP A 118 8.06 12.13 -17.72
CA ASP A 118 9.40 12.70 -17.77
C ASP A 118 10.18 12.49 -16.47
N THR A 119 9.51 12.65 -15.32
CA THR A 119 10.14 12.61 -14.00
C THR A 119 9.32 11.78 -13.02
N SER A 120 10.00 10.96 -12.22
CA SER A 120 9.36 10.22 -11.13
C SER A 120 10.23 10.23 -9.89
N ASP A 121 9.62 10.25 -8.72
CA ASP A 121 10.33 10.08 -7.46
C ASP A 121 10.06 8.71 -6.84
N LEU A 122 11.00 8.24 -6.03
CA LEU A 122 10.91 7.00 -5.28
C LEU A 122 10.60 7.29 -3.81
N VAL A 123 9.63 6.58 -3.26
CA VAL A 123 9.22 6.72 -1.86
C VAL A 123 9.23 5.35 -1.19
N LEU A 124 10.00 5.22 -0.13
CA LEU A 124 9.94 4.08 0.77
C LEU A 124 9.04 4.41 1.97
N MET A 125 7.89 3.76 2.05
CA MET A 125 6.97 3.88 3.18
C MET A 125 7.29 2.84 4.26
N ILE A 126 7.43 3.28 5.51
CA ILE A 126 7.84 2.41 6.63
C ILE A 126 6.98 2.70 7.86
N HIS A 127 6.65 1.66 8.63
CA HIS A 127 6.06 1.86 9.95
C HIS A 127 6.94 2.71 10.87
N TYR A 128 6.33 3.69 11.55
CA TYR A 128 7.00 4.67 12.41
C TYR A 128 8.03 4.08 13.38
N PRO A 129 7.75 3.00 14.14
CA PRO A 129 8.71 2.46 15.11
C PRO A 129 10.01 1.93 14.50
N ARG A 130 10.03 1.67 13.18
CA ARG A 130 11.20 1.12 12.46
C ARG A 130 11.96 2.18 11.69
N ALA A 131 11.32 3.31 11.37
CA ALA A 131 11.88 4.32 10.50
C ALA A 131 13.27 4.82 10.94
N PRO A 132 13.56 5.13 12.23
CA PRO A 132 14.87 5.67 12.61
C PRO A 132 16.04 4.75 12.24
N ALA A 133 15.95 3.46 12.54
CA ALA A 133 17.03 2.51 12.28
C ALA A 133 17.27 2.29 10.79
N ILE A 134 16.20 2.28 9.99
CA ILE A 134 16.28 2.08 8.53
C ILE A 134 16.79 3.34 7.84
N THR A 135 16.34 4.52 8.28
CA THR A 135 16.87 5.80 7.82
C THR A 135 18.37 5.89 8.06
N GLU A 136 18.84 5.59 9.28
CA GLU A 136 20.27 5.61 9.60
C GLU A 136 21.08 4.65 8.70
N TYR A 137 20.56 3.43 8.49
CA TYR A 137 21.20 2.45 7.61
C TYR A 137 21.28 2.93 6.16
N ILE A 138 20.21 3.49 5.62
CA ILE A 138 20.18 3.98 4.23
C ILE A 138 21.10 5.19 4.08
N GLU A 139 21.10 6.11 5.05
CA GLU A 139 21.99 7.27 5.08
C GLU A 139 23.46 6.87 5.08
N GLU A 140 23.84 5.87 5.88
CA GLU A 140 25.19 5.31 5.94
C GLU A 140 25.61 4.78 4.56
N ARG A 141 24.77 3.94 3.93
CA ARG A 141 25.05 3.34 2.62
C ARG A 141 25.11 4.36 1.49
N CYS A 142 24.28 5.41 1.54
CA CYS A 142 24.38 6.53 0.61
C CYS A 142 25.69 7.30 0.79
N ARG A 143 26.12 7.54 2.04
CA ARG A 143 27.36 8.26 2.35
C ARG A 143 28.61 7.48 1.93
N GLU A 144 28.58 6.16 2.08
CA GLU A 144 29.64 5.25 1.64
C GLU A 144 29.66 5.05 0.12
N GLY A 145 28.66 5.55 -0.61
CA GLY A 145 28.54 5.40 -2.06
C GLY A 145 28.07 4.01 -2.51
N GLU A 146 27.64 3.16 -1.58
CA GLU A 146 27.11 1.83 -1.87
C GLU A 146 25.68 1.88 -2.42
N LEU A 147 24.94 2.93 -2.09
CA LEU A 147 23.60 3.20 -2.58
C LEU A 147 23.55 4.59 -3.23
N SER A 148 23.00 4.65 -4.43
CA SER A 148 22.66 5.91 -5.09
C SER A 148 21.37 5.71 -5.87
N PHE A 149 20.60 6.77 -6.06
CA PHE A 149 19.40 6.78 -6.90
C PHE A 149 19.56 7.84 -8.00
N GLN A 150 19.05 7.56 -9.20
CA GLN A 150 19.00 8.51 -10.31
C GLN A 150 17.88 9.52 -10.10
N ASN A 151 16.74 9.02 -9.64
CA ASN A 151 15.57 9.81 -9.26
C ASN A 151 15.69 10.29 -7.81
N ASN A 152 14.87 11.28 -7.41
CA ASN A 152 14.82 11.62 -5.99
C ASN A 152 14.27 10.44 -5.20
N PHE A 153 14.83 10.24 -4.02
CA PHE A 153 14.44 9.19 -3.11
C PHE A 153 14.09 9.80 -1.75
N SER A 154 12.99 9.33 -1.17
CA SER A 154 12.56 9.74 0.17
C SER A 154 12.07 8.56 1.00
N ILE A 155 12.16 8.71 2.32
CA ILE A 155 11.56 7.78 3.28
C ILE A 155 10.41 8.49 3.96
N VAL A 156 9.22 7.89 3.93
CA VAL A 156 8.02 8.39 4.61
C VAL A 156 7.60 7.38 5.65
N SER A 157 7.58 7.80 6.91
CA SER A 157 7.07 6.97 7.99
C SER A 157 5.57 7.14 8.17
N PHE A 158 4.88 6.08 8.57
CA PHE A 158 3.45 6.12 8.87
C PHE A 158 3.08 5.44 10.19
N VAL A 159 2.01 5.90 10.81
CA VAL A 159 1.39 5.29 12.01
C VAL A 159 -0.08 5.66 12.10
N ILE A 160 -0.92 4.72 12.53
CA ILE A 160 -2.31 5.02 12.86
C ILE A 160 -2.41 5.45 14.32
N GLU A 161 -3.02 6.62 14.55
CA GLU A 161 -3.37 7.10 15.87
C GLU A 161 -4.81 6.70 16.19
N GLU A 162 -4.98 5.52 16.79
CA GLU A 162 -6.28 4.89 17.03
C GLU A 162 -7.27 5.77 17.80
N LYS A 163 -6.79 6.56 18.76
CA LYS A 163 -7.65 7.41 19.61
C LYS A 163 -8.32 8.54 18.86
N LEU A 164 -7.63 9.11 17.88
CA LEU A 164 -8.12 10.23 17.10
C LEU A 164 -8.59 9.79 15.71
N TYR A 165 -8.38 8.52 15.35
CA TYR A 165 -8.74 7.94 14.06
C TYR A 165 -8.08 8.68 12.89
N PHE A 166 -6.80 9.02 13.05
CA PHE A 166 -5.96 9.58 11.98
C PHE A 166 -4.87 8.60 11.57
N ILE A 167 -4.46 8.69 10.32
CA ILE A 167 -3.18 8.17 9.86
C ILE A 167 -2.19 9.32 9.70
N ASN A 168 -1.05 9.17 10.34
CA ASN A 168 0.01 10.16 10.37
C ASN A 168 1.08 9.77 9.35
N LEU A 169 1.46 10.70 8.49
CA LEU A 169 2.53 10.57 7.50
C LEU A 169 3.63 11.59 7.81
N GLU A 170 4.89 11.18 7.77
CA GLU A 170 6.02 12.05 8.10
C GLU A 170 7.26 11.67 7.28
N LYS A 171 7.85 12.62 6.56
CA LYS A 171 9.11 12.43 5.83
C LYS A 171 10.26 12.32 6.82
N ARG A 172 11.07 11.28 6.68
CA ARG A 172 12.22 10.98 7.54
C ARG A 172 13.56 11.24 6.89
N TYR A 173 13.61 11.10 5.56
CA TYR A 173 14.85 11.22 4.80
C TYR A 173 14.55 11.64 3.37
N GLY A 174 15.55 12.27 2.75
CA GLY A 174 15.55 12.60 1.33
C GLY A 174 14.58 13.71 0.97
N GLU A 175 14.35 13.88 -0.32
CA GLU A 175 13.53 14.94 -0.88
C GLU A 175 12.55 14.37 -1.89
N ILE A 176 11.40 15.03 -2.02
CA ILE A 176 10.41 14.82 -3.06
C ILE A 176 10.43 16.09 -3.93
N TYR A 177 10.44 15.93 -5.24
CA TYR A 177 10.48 16.98 -6.24
C TYR A 177 9.32 17.97 -6.08
N ASP A 178 8.10 17.45 -5.89
CA ASP A 178 6.93 18.29 -5.65
C ASP A 178 7.04 18.97 -4.28
N LYS A 179 7.19 20.30 -4.33
CA LYS A 179 7.39 21.13 -3.13
C LYS A 179 6.25 20.99 -2.12
N TYR A 180 5.00 20.91 -2.57
CA TYR A 180 3.86 20.78 -1.66
C TYR A 180 3.93 19.47 -0.88
N ILE A 181 4.11 18.34 -1.58
CA ILE A 181 4.23 17.03 -0.93
C ILE A 181 5.44 17.01 0.00
N ASN A 182 6.57 17.54 -0.46
CA ASN A 182 7.80 17.55 0.29
C ASN A 182 7.71 18.38 1.58
N ASP A 183 7.17 19.60 1.50
CA ASP A 183 7.07 20.53 2.62
C ASP A 183 6.01 20.10 3.63
N SER A 184 4.86 19.62 3.16
CA SER A 184 3.78 19.15 4.04
C SER A 184 4.16 17.92 4.88
N LEU A 185 5.06 17.08 4.37
CA LEU A 185 5.57 15.92 5.09
C LEU A 185 6.78 16.23 6.00
N LYS A 186 7.32 17.46 6.00
CA LYS A 186 8.38 17.84 6.96
C LYS A 186 7.89 17.79 8.41
N ASN A 187 6.60 18.04 8.60
CA ASN A 187 5.90 17.85 9.86
C ASN A 187 4.96 16.64 9.74
N ILE A 188 4.40 16.20 10.87
CA ILE A 188 3.40 15.14 10.87
C ILE A 188 2.15 15.62 10.11
N CYS A 189 1.92 15.05 8.94
CA CYS A 189 0.72 15.25 8.15
C CYS A 189 -0.36 14.27 8.62
N ARG A 190 -1.50 14.78 9.07
CA ARG A 190 -2.59 13.98 9.66
C ARG A 190 -3.73 13.82 8.67
N PHE A 191 -4.04 12.57 8.34
CA PHE A 191 -5.15 12.21 7.46
C PHE A 191 -6.29 11.56 8.24
N PRO A 192 -7.50 12.15 8.25
CA PRO A 192 -8.64 11.55 8.92
C PRO A 192 -9.05 10.27 8.20
N MET A 193 -9.12 9.16 8.95
CA MET A 193 -9.46 7.85 8.41
C MET A 193 -10.86 7.83 7.80
N GLU A 194 -11.81 8.63 8.32
CA GLU A 194 -13.16 8.71 7.78
C GLU A 194 -13.17 9.18 6.34
N LYS A 195 -12.26 10.09 5.94
CA LYS A 195 -12.17 10.52 4.53
C LYS A 195 -11.68 9.40 3.62
N LEU A 196 -10.75 8.56 4.10
CA LEU A 196 -10.29 7.38 3.36
C LEU A 196 -11.43 6.35 3.20
N LEU A 197 -12.23 6.20 4.26
CA LEU A 197 -13.35 5.28 4.29
C LEU A 197 -14.59 5.80 3.57
N CYS A 198 -14.79 7.09 3.33
CA CYS A 198 -16.01 7.58 2.68
C CYS A 198 -15.97 7.53 1.14
N GLU A 199 -14.79 7.39 0.55
CA GLU A 199 -14.63 7.36 -0.91
C GLU A 199 -14.86 5.96 -1.49
N LYS A 200 -15.05 5.86 -2.83
CA LYS A 200 -15.06 4.59 -3.60
C LYS A 200 -13.85 3.68 -3.33
N ARG A 201 -12.87 4.17 -2.58
CA ARG A 201 -11.66 3.48 -2.15
C ARG A 201 -11.88 2.49 -1.01
N ARG A 202 -13.09 2.39 -0.43
CA ARG A 202 -13.47 1.23 0.42
C ARG A 202 -13.24 -0.10 -0.28
N GLU A 203 -13.29 -0.09 -1.61
CA GLU A 203 -13.09 -1.26 -2.46
C GLU A 203 -11.61 -1.69 -2.48
N ILE A 204 -10.63 -0.86 -2.13
CA ILE A 204 -9.24 -1.33 -2.12
C ILE A 204 -8.95 -2.00 -0.77
N LYS A 205 -8.66 -3.30 -0.80
CA LYS A 205 -8.37 -4.14 0.38
C LYS A 205 -6.98 -4.77 0.36
N PHE A 206 -6.33 -4.81 -0.79
CA PHE A 206 -5.03 -5.46 -0.94
C PHE A 206 -4.01 -4.54 -1.58
N TYR A 207 -2.73 -4.84 -1.32
CA TYR A 207 -1.58 -4.27 -2.00
C TYR A 207 -0.64 -5.39 -2.46
N ASP A 208 0.48 -5.08 -3.10
CA ASP A 208 1.40 -6.08 -3.71
C ASP A 208 2.24 -6.85 -2.67
N ASP A 209 1.56 -7.44 -1.69
CA ASP A 209 2.12 -8.33 -0.68
C ASP A 209 1.09 -9.43 -0.34
N GLU A 210 1.56 -10.55 0.18
CA GLU A 210 0.67 -11.67 0.52
C GLU A 210 -0.18 -11.31 1.75
N PRO A 211 -1.52 -11.27 1.64
CA PRO A 211 -2.36 -10.98 2.78
C PRO A 211 -2.29 -12.11 3.80
N PRO A 212 -2.29 -11.81 5.12
CA PRO A 212 -2.44 -12.84 6.13
C PRO A 212 -3.71 -13.66 5.88
N MET A 213 -3.60 -14.99 5.94
CA MET A 213 -4.73 -15.89 5.66
C MET A 213 -6.03 -15.50 6.42
N PRO A 214 -5.98 -15.12 7.71
CA PRO A 214 -7.19 -14.69 8.43
C PRO A 214 -7.82 -13.42 7.86
N TYR A 215 -7.01 -12.48 7.35
CA TYR A 215 -7.50 -11.28 6.67
C TYR A 215 -8.20 -11.65 5.35
N LEU A 216 -7.57 -12.49 4.53
CA LEU A 216 -8.17 -12.96 3.28
C LEU A 216 -9.51 -13.66 3.52
N LEU A 217 -9.58 -14.55 4.51
CA LEU A 217 -10.83 -15.24 4.89
C LEU A 217 -11.91 -14.25 5.37
N GLN A 218 -11.51 -13.20 6.10
CA GLN A 218 -12.42 -12.15 6.53
C GLN A 218 -13.02 -11.41 5.32
N ILE A 219 -12.20 -10.97 4.36
CA ILE A 219 -12.67 -10.30 3.13
C ILE A 219 -13.58 -11.22 2.32
N LEU A 220 -13.20 -12.49 2.14
CA LEU A 220 -14.02 -13.48 1.43
C LEU A 220 -15.40 -13.63 2.07
N TRP A 221 -15.46 -13.74 3.39
CA TRP A 221 -16.72 -13.91 4.10
C TRP A 221 -17.60 -12.65 4.05
N HIS A 222 -17.04 -11.50 4.39
CA HIS A 222 -17.79 -10.27 4.58
C HIS A 222 -18.09 -9.53 3.28
N ASP A 223 -17.15 -9.51 2.33
CA ASP A 223 -17.27 -8.67 1.13
C ASP A 223 -17.57 -9.49 -0.13
N VAL A 224 -17.20 -10.78 -0.18
CA VAL A 224 -17.45 -11.60 -1.38
C VAL A 224 -18.72 -12.44 -1.23
N PHE A 225 -18.74 -13.38 -0.29
CA PHE A 225 -19.84 -14.32 -0.17
C PHE A 225 -21.14 -13.68 0.32
N SER A 226 -21.04 -12.66 1.17
CA SER A 226 -22.20 -11.88 1.61
C SER A 226 -22.84 -11.13 0.43
N ASN A 227 -22.02 -10.45 -0.38
CA ASN A 227 -22.52 -9.72 -1.55
C ASN A 227 -23.08 -10.66 -2.63
N MET A 228 -22.43 -11.80 -2.90
CA MET A 228 -22.98 -12.81 -3.83
C MET A 228 -24.40 -13.23 -3.46
N LYS A 229 -24.65 -13.47 -2.17
CA LYS A 229 -25.97 -13.85 -1.67
C LYS A 229 -26.99 -12.71 -1.76
N GLU A 230 -26.58 -11.48 -1.48
CA GLU A 230 -27.45 -10.30 -1.50
C GLU A 230 -27.81 -9.88 -2.94
N ASP A 231 -26.83 -9.92 -3.85
CA ASP A 231 -27.00 -9.49 -5.25
C ASP A 231 -27.76 -10.53 -6.09
N TYR A 232 -27.64 -11.82 -5.75
CA TYR A 232 -28.21 -12.93 -6.51
C TYR A 232 -28.96 -13.94 -5.62
N PRO A 233 -30.01 -13.53 -4.89
CA PRO A 233 -30.70 -14.39 -3.94
C PRO A 233 -31.40 -15.59 -4.61
N GLU A 234 -31.76 -15.48 -5.89
CA GLU A 234 -32.38 -16.55 -6.67
C GLU A 234 -31.38 -17.64 -7.06
N ASP A 235 -30.12 -17.28 -7.29
CA ASP A 235 -29.03 -18.21 -7.65
C ASP A 235 -28.51 -18.99 -6.44
N TYR A 236 -28.73 -18.46 -5.23
CA TYR A 236 -28.26 -19.04 -3.97
C TYR A 236 -29.41 -19.28 -2.98
N PRO A 237 -30.35 -20.20 -3.29
CA PRO A 237 -31.48 -20.48 -2.41
C PRO A 237 -31.04 -21.12 -1.08
N PHE A 238 -31.80 -20.85 -0.02
CA PHE A 238 -31.55 -21.48 1.28
C PHE A 238 -31.93 -22.97 1.24
N ASP A 239 -30.97 -23.83 1.56
CA ASP A 239 -31.17 -25.27 1.72
C ASP A 239 -31.73 -25.53 3.13
N HIS A 240 -33.02 -25.88 3.20
CA HIS A 240 -33.72 -26.14 4.45
C HIS A 240 -33.25 -27.42 5.16
N GLU A 241 -32.75 -28.42 4.43
CA GLU A 241 -32.26 -29.66 5.02
C GLU A 241 -30.90 -29.45 5.69
N ARG A 242 -29.99 -28.78 4.98
CA ARG A 242 -28.64 -28.45 5.47
C ARG A 242 -28.61 -27.23 6.38
N ARG A 243 -29.70 -26.46 6.41
CA ARG A 243 -29.83 -25.18 7.13
C ARG A 243 -28.74 -24.18 6.76
N CYS A 244 -28.41 -24.10 5.47
CA CYS A 244 -27.38 -23.21 4.95
C CYS A 244 -27.74 -22.68 3.57
N THR A 245 -27.08 -21.61 3.13
CA THR A 245 -27.09 -21.21 1.72
C THR A 245 -25.82 -21.76 1.07
N PRO A 246 -25.89 -22.80 0.22
CA PRO A 246 -24.73 -23.28 -0.51
C PRO A 246 -24.29 -22.27 -1.57
N ILE A 247 -23.03 -21.85 -1.53
CA ILE A 247 -22.44 -20.97 -2.53
C ILE A 247 -21.41 -21.79 -3.31
N PRO A 248 -21.67 -22.19 -4.56
CA PRO A 248 -20.68 -22.86 -5.40
C PRO A 248 -19.52 -21.89 -5.71
N ILE A 249 -18.29 -22.27 -5.37
CA ILE A 249 -17.12 -21.45 -5.60
C ILE A 249 -16.27 -22.03 -6.73
N ASN A 250 -16.00 -21.19 -7.73
CA ASN A 250 -14.96 -21.41 -8.72
C ASN A 250 -13.75 -20.54 -8.37
N VAL A 251 -12.56 -21.14 -8.31
CA VAL A 251 -11.31 -20.44 -7.95
C VAL A 251 -11.00 -19.31 -8.94
N LYS A 252 -11.30 -19.49 -10.23
CA LYS A 252 -11.07 -18.48 -11.26
C LYS A 252 -11.96 -17.26 -11.02
N ASP A 253 -13.26 -17.47 -10.85
CA ASP A 253 -14.22 -16.38 -10.61
C ASP A 253 -13.89 -15.66 -9.31
N LEU A 254 -13.49 -16.40 -8.27
CA LEU A 254 -13.04 -15.83 -7.01
C LEU A 254 -11.80 -14.96 -7.18
N THR A 255 -10.85 -15.42 -7.99
CA THR A 255 -9.63 -14.64 -8.31
C THR A 255 -10.01 -13.35 -9.03
N GLU A 256 -10.89 -13.41 -10.02
CA GLU A 256 -11.36 -12.22 -10.77
C GLU A 256 -12.11 -11.22 -9.87
N ILE A 257 -12.88 -11.71 -8.90
CA ILE A 257 -13.53 -10.85 -7.89
C ILE A 257 -12.48 -10.23 -6.97
N LEU A 258 -11.54 -11.04 -6.46
CA LEU A 258 -10.50 -10.56 -5.55
C LEU A 258 -9.59 -9.50 -6.19
N GLN A 259 -9.31 -9.64 -7.49
CA GLN A 259 -8.54 -8.66 -8.26
C GLN A 259 -9.18 -7.27 -8.27
N LYS A 260 -10.51 -7.15 -8.12
CA LYS A 260 -11.17 -5.84 -8.01
C LYS A 260 -10.85 -5.10 -6.71
N TYR A 261 -10.37 -5.80 -5.69
CA TYR A 261 -9.91 -5.17 -4.45
C TYR A 261 -8.44 -4.74 -4.49
N TYR A 262 -7.75 -4.96 -5.62
CA TYR A 262 -6.47 -4.34 -5.96
C TYR A 262 -6.80 -3.14 -6.88
N GLY A 263 -6.45 -1.92 -6.44
CA GLY A 263 -6.96 -0.66 -7.01
C GLY A 263 -6.60 -0.37 -8.46
#